data_AF-Q7WVE9-F1
#
_entry.id   AF-Q7WVE9-F1
#
_cell.length_a   1.000
_cell.length_b   1.000
_cell.length_c   1.000
_cell.angle_alpha   90.00
_cell.angle_beta   90.00
_cell.angle_gamma   90.00
#
_symmetry.space_group_name_H-M   'P 1'
#
loop_
_entity.id
_entity.type
_entity.pdbx_description
1 polymer ?
#
loop_
_entity_poly.entity_id
_entity_poly.type
_entity_poly.pdbx_seq_one_letter_code
_entity_poly.pdbx_strand_id
1 'polypeptide(L)'
;KYNLSDAKIAIATQTTNNGDQLYAYAQNRLMTPASTNKVFTIVAALFTIPSNFRFTTSIMYPSDRVKDHTLYGDMYIKFTGDPALTGS
;
A
#
# COMPACT_ATOMS: atom_id res chain seq x y z
N LYS A 1 -1.10 7.21 36.81
CA LYS A 1 -2.12 7.61 35.81
C LYS A 1 -2.09 6.77 34.53
N TYR A 2 -0.94 6.23 34.06
CA TYR A 2 -0.91 5.41 32.83
C TYR A 2 -0.27 4.01 32.97
N ASN A 3 0.13 3.59 34.17
CA ASN A 3 0.72 2.28 34.51
C ASN A 3 1.53 1.61 33.37
N LEU A 4 2.57 2.30 32.90
CA LEU A 4 3.40 1.88 31.75
C LEU A 4 4.53 0.92 32.14
N SER A 5 4.37 0.14 33.21
CA SER A 5 5.42 -0.74 33.76
C SER A 5 5.98 -1.71 32.72
N ASP A 6 5.15 -2.16 31.78
CA ASP A 6 5.51 -3.14 30.74
C ASP A 6 5.69 -2.52 29.35
N ALA A 7 5.66 -1.18 29.24
CA ALA A 7 5.80 -0.51 27.96
C ALA A 7 7.21 -0.68 27.39
N LYS A 8 7.29 -1.16 26.15
CA LYS A 8 8.54 -1.22 25.40
C LYS A 8 8.71 0.04 24.57
N ILE A 9 9.81 0.76 24.80
CA ILE A 9 10.19 1.96 24.06
C ILE A 9 11.51 1.68 23.33
N ALA A 10 11.60 2.17 22.09
CA ALA A 10 12.82 2.23 21.30
C ALA A 10 12.83 3.53 20.50
N ILE A 11 13.97 4.22 20.45
CA ILE A 11 14.14 5.51 19.77
C ILE A 11 15.49 5.47 19.04
N ALA A 12 15.51 5.90 17.79
CA ALA A 12 16.74 6.12 17.02
C ALA A 12 16.56 7.41 16.21
N THR A 13 17.52 8.32 16.31
CA THR A 13 17.52 9.58 15.55
C THR A 13 18.90 9.82 14.96
N GLN A 14 18.91 10.36 13.75
CA GLN A 14 20.10 10.70 13.00
C GLN A 14 19.89 12.01 12.26
N THR A 15 20.98 12.69 11.93
CA THR A 15 20.94 13.81 10.98
C THR A 15 20.55 13.32 9.58
N THR A 16 19.88 14.17 8.80
CA THR A 16 19.43 13.81 7.43
C THR A 16 20.52 14.00 6.38
N ASN A 17 21.52 14.84 6.64
CA ASN A 17 22.58 15.20 5.70
C ASN A 17 23.72 14.17 5.65
N ASN A 18 24.14 13.63 6.80
CA ASN A 18 25.27 12.69 6.87
C ASN A 18 24.99 11.41 7.68
N GLY A 19 23.81 11.30 8.32
CA GLY A 19 23.43 10.10 9.07
C GLY A 19 24.08 9.97 10.45
N ASP A 20 24.70 11.03 10.95
CA ASP A 20 25.29 11.05 12.29
C ASP A 20 24.21 10.80 13.34
N GLN A 21 24.44 9.83 14.22
CA GLN A 21 23.50 9.48 15.29
C GLN A 21 23.41 10.64 16.30
N LEU A 22 22.21 11.18 16.48
CA LEU A 22 21.94 12.24 17.46
C LEU A 22 21.53 11.66 18.81
N TYR A 23 20.71 10.60 18.80
CA TYR A 23 20.25 9.91 20.00
C TYR A 23 19.80 8.49 19.67
N ALA A 24 20.04 7.54 20.58
CA ALA A 24 19.53 6.19 20.47
C ALA A 24 19.19 5.62 21.84
N TYR A 25 18.05 4.94 21.92
CA TYR A 25 17.61 4.15 23.06
C TYR A 25 17.00 2.83 22.55
N ALA A 26 17.60 1.70 22.94
CA ALA A 26 17.15 0.36 22.52
C ALA A 26 16.93 0.20 21.00
N GLN A 27 17.72 0.88 20.16
CA GLN A 27 17.51 0.95 18.70
C GLN A 27 17.47 -0.41 17.99
N ASN A 28 18.17 -1.42 18.51
CA ASN A 28 18.21 -2.78 17.97
C ASN A 28 17.13 -3.71 18.55
N ARG A 29 16.21 -3.19 19.38
CA ARG A 29 15.09 -3.96 19.92
C ARG A 29 14.05 -4.18 18.82
N LEU A 30 13.68 -5.43 18.58
CA LEU A 30 12.56 -5.75 17.71
C LEU A 30 11.26 -5.15 18.28
N MET A 31 10.58 -4.36 17.45
CA MET A 31 9.34 -3.66 17.75
C MET A 31 8.33 -3.96 16.65
N THR A 32 7.04 -3.97 16.99
CA THR A 32 5.97 -4.00 15.98
C THR A 32 5.89 -2.63 15.30
N PRO A 33 6.14 -2.50 13.98
CA PRO A 33 6.20 -1.20 13.31
C PRO A 33 4.82 -0.51 13.17
N ALA A 34 3.73 -1.27 13.28
CA ALA A 34 2.38 -0.78 12.95
C ALA A 34 2.39 -0.10 11.57
N SER A 35 1.80 1.10 11.46
CA SER A 35 1.74 1.81 10.17
C SER A 35 3.08 2.34 9.66
N THR A 36 4.17 2.36 10.45
CA THR A 36 5.49 2.74 9.91
C THR A 36 6.00 1.72 8.89
N ASN A 37 5.45 0.49 8.87
CA ASN A 37 5.70 -0.50 7.83
C ASN A 37 5.36 0.02 6.41
N LYS A 38 4.45 0.99 6.29
CA LYS A 38 4.09 1.62 5.00
C LYS A 38 5.26 2.32 4.32
N VAL A 39 6.28 2.76 5.08
CA VAL A 39 7.50 3.34 4.51
C VAL A 39 8.22 2.33 3.62
N PHE A 40 8.36 1.08 4.08
CA PHE A 40 8.97 0.03 3.25
C PHE A 40 8.11 -0.31 2.03
N THR A 41 6.78 -0.36 2.20
CA THR A 41 5.86 -0.60 1.09
C THR A 41 5.98 0.45 0.00
N ILE A 42 6.01 1.74 0.35
CA ILE A 42 6.09 2.81 -0.67
C ILE A 42 7.48 2.86 -1.33
N VAL A 43 8.56 2.60 -0.58
CA VAL A 43 9.90 2.50 -1.15
C VAL A 43 9.97 1.35 -2.15
N ALA A 44 9.49 0.16 -1.78
CA ALA A 44 9.44 -0.98 -2.69
C ALA A 44 8.59 -0.68 -3.94
N ALA A 45 7.44 -0.03 -3.77
CA ALA A 45 6.58 0.37 -4.89
C ALA A 45 7.29 1.33 -5.84
N LEU A 46 8.01 2.33 -5.31
CA LEU A 46 8.75 3.30 -6.14
C LEU A 46 9.83 2.64 -7.02
N PHE A 47 10.47 1.56 -6.53
CA PHE A 47 11.48 0.83 -7.29
C PHE A 47 10.91 -0.21 -8.26
N THR A 48 9.73 -0.74 -8.00
CA THR A 48 9.17 -1.88 -8.75
C THR A 48 8.04 -1.48 -9.70
N ILE A 49 7.35 -0.38 -9.43
CA ILE A 49 6.18 0.07 -10.17
C ILE A 49 6.53 1.33 -10.98
N PRO A 50 6.21 1.41 -12.28
CA PRO A 50 6.40 2.62 -13.07
C PRO A 50 5.70 3.84 -12.45
N SER A 51 6.31 5.02 -12.55
CA SER A 51 5.78 6.26 -11.98
C SER A 51 4.40 6.66 -12.52
N ASN A 52 4.03 6.17 -13.70
CA ASN A 52 2.75 6.38 -14.35
C ASN A 52 1.77 5.20 -14.18
N PHE A 53 2.04 4.27 -13.27
CA PHE A 53 1.14 3.15 -13.01
C PHE A 53 -0.27 3.62 -12.62
N ARG A 54 -1.27 2.92 -13.15
CA ARG A 54 -2.67 3.08 -12.81
C ARG A 54 -3.29 1.71 -12.65
N PHE A 55 -4.07 1.52 -11.59
CA PHE A 55 -4.97 0.39 -11.51
C PHE A 55 -5.99 0.47 -12.65
N THR A 56 -6.42 -0.69 -13.14
CA THR A 56 -7.40 -0.80 -14.22
C THR A 56 -8.61 -1.59 -13.73
N THR A 57 -9.80 -1.05 -13.94
CA THR A 57 -11.05 -1.80 -13.82
C THR A 57 -11.65 -1.92 -15.21
N SER A 58 -11.97 -3.13 -15.66
CA SER A 58 -12.40 -3.38 -17.04
C SER A 58 -13.64 -4.25 -17.09
N ILE A 59 -14.49 -4.03 -18.09
CA ILE A 59 -15.63 -4.88 -18.39
C ILE A 59 -15.20 -5.87 -19.48
N MET A 60 -15.42 -7.16 -19.24
CA MET A 60 -15.07 -8.24 -20.18
C MET A 60 -16.32 -9.00 -20.59
N TYR A 61 -16.50 -9.20 -21.89
CA TYR A 61 -17.58 -10.01 -22.45
C TYR A 61 -17.19 -10.51 -23.86
N PRO A 62 -17.78 -11.61 -24.34
CA PRO A 62 -17.58 -12.08 -25.71
C PRO A 62 -18.33 -11.17 -26.69
N SER A 63 -17.59 -10.34 -27.45
CA SER A 63 -18.17 -9.32 -28.34
C SER A 63 -19.01 -9.90 -29.48
N ASP A 64 -18.68 -11.11 -29.92
CA ASP A 64 -19.42 -11.90 -30.92
C ASP A 64 -20.81 -12.36 -30.44
N ARG A 65 -21.08 -12.24 -29.15
CA ARG A 65 -22.40 -12.54 -28.55
C ARG A 65 -23.28 -11.31 -28.33
N VAL A 66 -22.86 -10.14 -28.80
CA VAL A 66 -23.72 -8.94 -28.81
C VAL A 66 -24.53 -8.91 -30.10
N LYS A 67 -25.86 -8.92 -29.98
CA LYS A 67 -26.80 -8.80 -31.10
C LYS A 67 -27.89 -7.81 -30.72
N ASP A 68 -28.18 -6.85 -31.60
CA ASP A 68 -29.22 -5.83 -31.39
C ASP A 68 -29.16 -5.20 -29.98
N HIS A 69 -27.96 -4.78 -29.57
CA HIS A 69 -27.68 -4.20 -28.26
C HIS A 69 -27.88 -5.13 -27.05
N THR A 70 -28.11 -6.42 -27.26
CA THR A 70 -28.26 -7.45 -26.21
C THR A 70 -27.05 -8.38 -26.20
N LEU A 71 -26.41 -8.54 -25.03
CA LEU A 71 -25.35 -9.53 -24.83
C LEU A 71 -25.97 -10.89 -24.47
N TYR A 72 -25.69 -11.92 -25.26
CA TYR A 72 -26.13 -13.30 -25.02
C TYR A 72 -25.03 -14.12 -24.33
N GLY A 73 -24.76 -13.79 -23.07
CA GLY A 73 -23.77 -14.49 -22.26
C GLY A 73 -23.36 -13.69 -21.04
N ASP A 74 -22.28 -14.12 -20.42
CA ASP A 74 -21.79 -13.49 -19.21
C ASP A 74 -21.01 -12.20 -19.52
N MET A 75 -21.14 -11.25 -18.60
CA MET A 75 -20.29 -10.08 -18.49
C MET A 75 -19.55 -10.14 -17.16
N TYR A 76 -18.26 -9.84 -17.17
CA TYR A 76 -17.43 -9.81 -15.98
C TYR A 76 -16.89 -8.41 -15.75
N ILE A 77 -16.86 -7.98 -14.49
CA ILE A 77 -16.09 -6.81 -14.06
C ILE A 77 -14.76 -7.32 -13.50
N LYS A 78 -13.66 -7.02 -14.20
CA LYS A 78 -12.31 -7.36 -13.77
C LYS A 78 -11.71 -6.22 -12.98
N PHE A 79 -11.56 -6.44 -11.67
CA PHE A 79 -10.87 -5.53 -10.75
C PHE A 79 -9.38 -5.86 -10.66
N THR A 80 -8.54 -4.84 -10.50
CA THR A 80 -7.10 -4.99 -10.21
C THR A 80 -6.67 -4.40 -8.87
N GLY A 81 -7.63 -3.97 -8.05
CA GLY A 81 -7.38 -3.42 -6.71
C GLY A 81 -7.26 -1.90 -6.67
N ASP A 82 -7.92 -1.17 -7.57
CA ASP A 82 -8.00 0.29 -7.51
C ASP A 82 -8.59 0.74 -6.16
N PRO A 83 -7.80 1.33 -5.25
CA PRO A 83 -8.29 1.74 -3.94
C PRO A 83 -9.17 3.00 -4.00
N ALA A 84 -9.24 3.67 -5.16
CA ALA A 84 -9.99 4.90 -5.36
C ALA A 84 -11.28 4.70 -6.18
N LEU A 85 -11.64 3.46 -6.55
CA LEU A 85 -12.86 3.18 -7.29
C LEU A 85 -14.11 3.51 -6.44
N THR A 86 -15.01 4.33 -6.99
CA THR A 86 -16.29 4.70 -6.37
C THR A 86 -17.47 4.28 -7.26
N GLY A 87 -18.69 4.24 -6.70
CA GLY A 87 -19.92 3.86 -7.41
C GLY A 87 -20.87 5.01 -7.73
N SER A 88 -20.41 6.26 -7.58
CA SER A 88 -21.20 7.50 -7.62
C SER A 88 -20.83 8.36 -8.81
#